data_AF-A0A412UGU2-F1
#
_entry.id   AF-A0A412UGU2-F1
#
_cell.length_a   1.000
_cell.length_b   1.000
_cell.length_c   1.000
_cell.angle_alpha   90.00
_cell.angle_beta   90.00
_cell.angle_gamma   90.00
#
_symmetry.space_group_name_H-M   'P 1'
#
loop_
_entity.id
_entity.type
_entity.pdbx_description
1 polymer ?
#
loop_
_entity_poly.entity_id
_entity_poly.type
_entity_poly.pdbx_seq_one_letter_code
_entity_poly.pdbx_strand_id
1 'polypeptide(L)'
;MKRLGTPCITALAIATCSLALLGCGNTNGKTGTCEPNPGSTKAIEKKTPSESFDKIDEDLIDPQGLGADPQEQFPIDLEADENVHVTCVGKDTDGYGDAVLVFTVTNNTGVDMMFGDADSYAYVDGVVRDVRMRQPVAAGEETRAMLTFVGTFDDPDFDVNNDLNDIYLNIWMFEEATGNVYFRDLVHIP
;
A
#
# COMPACT_ATOMS: atom_id res chain seq x y z
N MET A 1 -29.41 6.30 -34.62
CA MET A 1 -28.83 7.12 -33.54
C MET A 1 -29.68 7.00 -32.30
N LYS A 2 -29.04 6.59 -31.18
CA LYS A 2 -29.30 6.83 -29.75
C LYS A 2 -28.88 5.58 -28.95
N ARG A 3 -27.69 5.65 -28.34
CA ARG A 3 -27.21 4.77 -27.27
C ARG A 3 -27.39 5.52 -25.94
N LEU A 4 -28.15 4.94 -25.03
CA LEU A 4 -28.20 5.16 -23.57
C LEU A 4 -28.43 3.73 -23.04
N GLY A 5 -27.79 3.18 -22.02
CA GLY A 5 -26.89 3.66 -20.98
C GLY A 5 -26.98 2.62 -19.84
N THR A 6 -25.97 2.62 -18.97
CA THR A 6 -25.98 2.08 -17.58
C THR A 6 -25.39 0.67 -17.34
N PRO A 7 -24.54 0.50 -16.30
CA PRO A 7 -23.50 -0.52 -16.23
C PRO A 7 -23.93 -1.77 -15.44
N CYS A 8 -23.33 -2.93 -15.74
CA CYS A 8 -23.54 -4.15 -14.98
C CYS A 8 -22.45 -4.33 -13.91
N ILE A 9 -22.92 -4.27 -12.66
CA ILE A 9 -22.26 -4.61 -11.41
C ILE A 9 -21.71 -6.04 -11.49
N THR A 10 -20.41 -6.22 -11.27
CA THR A 10 -19.83 -7.55 -11.03
C THR A 10 -19.67 -7.74 -9.53
N ALA A 11 -20.60 -8.49 -8.92
CA ALA A 11 -20.57 -8.83 -7.51
C ALA A 11 -19.45 -9.84 -7.22
N LEU A 12 -18.61 -9.52 -6.22
CA LEU A 12 -17.57 -10.39 -5.68
C LEU A 12 -18.22 -11.45 -4.78
N ALA A 13 -18.19 -12.72 -5.20
CA ALA A 13 -18.71 -13.83 -4.42
C ALA A 13 -17.64 -14.36 -3.44
N ILE A 14 -17.88 -14.19 -2.14
CA ILE A 14 -17.09 -14.79 -1.06
C ILE A 14 -17.56 -16.24 -0.89
N ALA A 15 -16.69 -17.21 -1.15
CA ALA A 15 -16.97 -18.62 -0.90
C ALA A 15 -16.61 -18.99 0.55
N THR A 16 -17.62 -19.10 1.41
CA THR A 16 -17.50 -19.72 2.74
C THR A 16 -17.71 -21.23 2.60
N CYS A 17 -16.64 -22.02 2.72
CA CYS A 17 -16.75 -23.47 2.85
C CYS A 17 -16.87 -23.87 4.33
N SER A 18 -18.05 -24.33 4.73
CA SER A 18 -18.22 -25.13 5.96
C SER A 18 -18.93 -26.43 5.57
N LEU A 19 -18.27 -27.55 5.85
CA LEU A 19 -18.80 -28.90 5.65
C LEU A 19 -19.87 -29.22 6.70
N ALA A 20 -21.00 -29.78 6.27
CA ALA A 20 -21.75 -30.77 7.04
C ALA A 20 -22.62 -31.67 6.12
N LEU A 21 -22.69 -32.93 6.51
CA LEU A 21 -23.14 -34.11 5.77
C LEU A 21 -24.66 -34.36 5.84
N LEU A 22 -25.12 -35.21 4.90
CA LEU A 22 -26.33 -36.07 4.90
C LEU A 22 -27.68 -35.47 4.46
N GLY A 23 -28.27 -36.09 3.43
CA GLY A 23 -29.71 -36.00 3.15
C GLY A 23 -30.09 -36.30 1.70
N CYS A 24 -30.26 -37.58 1.35
CA CYS A 24 -30.70 -38.09 0.04
C CYS A 24 -32.03 -37.50 -0.46
N GLY A 25 -32.14 -37.36 -1.79
CA GLY A 25 -33.40 -37.17 -2.51
C GLY A 25 -33.21 -37.23 -4.04
N ASN A 26 -33.23 -38.45 -4.59
CA ASN A 26 -33.20 -38.75 -6.03
C ASN A 26 -34.27 -37.99 -6.83
N THR A 27 -33.96 -37.56 -8.06
CA THR A 27 -34.49 -38.19 -9.29
C THR A 27 -33.90 -37.59 -10.58
N ASN A 28 -33.27 -38.48 -11.36
CA ASN A 28 -33.23 -38.57 -12.82
C ASN A 28 -32.94 -37.34 -13.69
N GLY A 29 -31.74 -37.34 -14.29
CA GLY A 29 -31.38 -36.53 -15.45
C GLY A 29 -30.19 -37.09 -16.23
N LYS A 30 -30.32 -38.32 -16.73
CA LYS A 30 -29.62 -38.94 -17.88
C LYS A 30 -28.20 -38.42 -18.23
N THR A 31 -27.20 -39.23 -17.89
CA THR A 31 -25.81 -39.16 -18.36
C THR A 31 -25.70 -39.23 -19.89
N GLY A 32 -24.98 -38.27 -20.48
CA GLY A 32 -24.34 -38.40 -21.78
C GLY A 32 -22.89 -37.93 -21.65
N THR A 33 -21.96 -38.88 -21.71
CA THR A 33 -20.51 -38.64 -21.65
C THR A 33 -20.07 -37.91 -22.93
N CYS A 34 -19.50 -36.72 -22.81
CA CYS A 34 -18.77 -36.09 -23.91
C CYS A 34 -17.28 -36.40 -23.75
N GLU A 35 -16.77 -37.32 -24.57
CA GLU A 35 -15.34 -37.58 -24.71
C GLU A 35 -14.61 -36.33 -25.23
N PRO A 36 -13.39 -36.03 -24.75
CA PRO A 36 -12.57 -34.98 -25.32
C PRO A 36 -11.96 -35.45 -26.64
N ASN A 37 -12.19 -34.70 -27.70
CA ASN A 37 -11.69 -34.97 -29.05
C ASN A 37 -10.15 -34.80 -29.09
N PRO A 38 -9.37 -35.83 -29.49
CA PRO A 38 -7.93 -35.73 -29.61
C PRO A 38 -7.56 -35.26 -31.02
N GLY A 39 -6.99 -34.07 -31.15
CA GLY A 39 -6.31 -33.69 -32.40
C GLY A 39 -6.27 -32.21 -32.71
N SER A 40 -5.22 -31.53 -32.27
CA SER A 40 -4.52 -30.58 -33.15
C SER A 40 -3.13 -30.32 -32.59
N THR A 41 -2.15 -31.08 -33.09
CA THR A 41 -0.73 -30.73 -32.98
C THR A 41 -0.45 -29.56 -33.93
N LYS A 42 -0.64 -28.34 -33.42
CA LYS A 42 0.13 -27.19 -33.92
C LYS A 42 1.18 -26.88 -32.86
N ALA A 43 2.43 -27.16 -33.22
CA ALA A 43 3.59 -26.78 -32.43
C ALA A 43 3.54 -25.26 -32.22
N ILE A 44 3.16 -24.85 -31.01
CA ILE A 44 3.42 -23.51 -30.53
C ILE A 44 4.92 -23.50 -30.28
N GLU A 45 5.67 -22.78 -31.12
CA GLU A 45 7.08 -22.47 -30.85
C GLU A 45 7.15 -21.92 -29.43
N LYS A 46 7.85 -22.65 -28.56
CA LYS A 46 8.16 -22.22 -27.21
C LYS A 46 9.16 -21.09 -27.33
N LYS A 47 8.68 -19.86 -27.56
CA LYS A 47 9.51 -18.68 -27.44
C LYS A 47 9.89 -18.58 -25.95
N THR A 48 11.15 -18.84 -25.65
CA THR A 48 11.74 -18.60 -24.32
C THR A 48 11.37 -17.16 -23.93
N PRO A 49 10.79 -16.91 -22.75
CA PRO A 49 10.67 -15.54 -22.26
C PRO A 49 12.11 -15.03 -22.07
N SER A 50 12.61 -14.25 -23.03
CA SER A 50 13.83 -13.47 -22.86
C SER A 50 13.42 -12.06 -22.45
N GLU A 51 12.82 -11.98 -21.29
CA GLU A 51 12.78 -10.73 -20.54
C GLU A 51 13.55 -11.06 -19.27
N SER A 52 14.84 -10.71 -19.26
CA SER A 52 15.47 -10.39 -17.99
C SER A 52 14.61 -9.29 -17.39
N PHE A 53 14.09 -9.50 -16.19
CA PHE A 53 13.75 -8.36 -15.37
C PHE A 53 15.09 -7.68 -15.13
N ASP A 54 15.39 -6.66 -15.93
CA ASP A 54 16.49 -5.77 -15.62
C ASP A 54 16.19 -5.26 -14.21
N LYS A 55 17.11 -5.53 -13.28
CA LYS A 55 17.04 -4.91 -11.96
C LYS A 55 16.90 -3.42 -12.22
N ILE A 56 15.85 -2.84 -11.67
CA ILE A 56 15.69 -1.39 -11.66
C ILE A 56 16.96 -0.87 -10.98
N ASP A 57 17.72 -0.08 -11.72
CA ASP A 57 18.87 0.60 -11.19
C ASP A 57 18.33 1.73 -10.31
N GLU A 58 18.25 1.49 -9.00
CA GLU A 58 17.76 2.45 -8.01
C GLU A 58 18.65 3.71 -7.93
N ASP A 59 19.82 3.71 -8.58
CA ASP A 59 20.66 4.89 -8.77
C ASP A 59 20.31 5.69 -10.05
N LEU A 60 19.61 5.08 -11.02
CA LEU A 60 19.20 5.71 -12.29
C LEU A 60 17.86 6.44 -12.17
N ILE A 61 17.00 5.97 -11.27
CA ILE A 61 15.83 6.71 -10.82
C ILE A 61 16.33 7.55 -9.66
N ASP A 62 16.43 8.85 -9.84
CA ASP A 62 16.46 9.74 -8.69
C ASP A 62 15.03 9.80 -8.14
N PRO A 63 14.67 9.09 -7.04
CA PRO A 63 13.39 9.29 -6.41
C PRO A 63 13.28 10.70 -5.83
N GLN A 64 14.37 11.48 -5.78
CA GLN A 64 14.36 12.88 -5.37
C GLN A 64 13.99 13.79 -6.53
N GLY A 65 12.96 13.44 -7.30
CA GLY A 65 12.16 14.41 -8.06
C GLY A 65 11.48 15.46 -7.15
N LEU A 66 12.12 15.84 -6.05
CA LEU A 66 11.94 17.08 -5.34
C LEU A 66 12.08 18.19 -6.39
N GLY A 67 10.94 18.79 -6.74
CA GLY A 67 10.94 20.09 -7.41
C GLY A 67 11.91 21.02 -6.69
N ALA A 68 12.66 21.82 -7.45
CA ALA A 68 13.78 22.62 -6.99
C ALA A 68 13.45 23.71 -5.93
N ASP A 69 12.24 23.73 -5.37
CA ASP A 69 11.91 24.56 -4.22
C ASP A 69 12.15 23.76 -2.92
N PRO A 70 13.02 24.23 -2.02
CA PRO A 70 13.14 23.66 -0.70
C PRO A 70 11.76 23.71 -0.02
N GLN A 71 11.21 22.57 0.37
CA GLN A 71 10.19 22.56 1.41
C GLN A 71 10.90 23.00 2.69
N GLU A 72 10.91 24.30 3.00
CA GLU A 72 11.64 24.96 4.12
C GLU A 72 11.37 24.35 5.51
N GLN A 73 10.48 23.37 5.57
CA GLN A 73 9.90 22.75 6.76
C GLN A 73 10.49 21.38 7.09
N PHE A 74 11.15 20.70 6.14
CA PHE A 74 11.73 19.37 6.34
C PHE A 74 13.26 19.42 6.43
N PRO A 75 13.89 18.48 7.17
CA PRO A 75 13.28 17.39 7.91
C PRO A 75 12.66 17.81 9.25
N ILE A 76 11.66 17.05 9.71
CA ILE A 76 11.02 17.19 11.03
C ILE A 76 11.38 15.95 11.85
N ASP A 77 12.11 16.14 12.94
CA ASP A 77 12.39 15.08 13.89
C ASP A 77 11.17 14.85 14.79
N LEU A 78 10.71 13.61 14.85
CA LEU A 78 9.56 13.18 15.65
C LEU A 78 10.01 12.44 16.93
N GLU A 79 11.33 12.41 17.20
CA GLU A 79 12.01 11.89 18.40
C GLU A 79 11.18 10.90 19.25
N ALA A 80 11.29 9.60 18.94
CA ALA A 80 10.53 8.58 19.65
C ALA A 80 11.15 8.20 21.00
N ASP A 81 12.40 7.72 21.00
CA ASP A 81 13.20 7.46 22.21
C ASP A 81 14.71 7.27 21.87
N GLU A 82 15.48 6.64 22.77
CA GLU A 82 16.91 6.37 22.58
C GLU A 82 17.22 5.22 21.58
N ASN A 83 16.23 4.38 21.26
CA ASN A 83 16.37 3.21 20.39
C ASN A 83 15.56 3.36 19.10
N VAL A 84 14.58 4.26 19.05
CA VAL A 84 13.74 4.52 17.91
C VAL A 84 13.89 5.98 17.51
N HIS A 85 14.23 6.22 16.25
CA HIS A 85 14.26 7.56 15.68
C HIS A 85 13.35 7.60 14.46
N VAL A 86 12.50 8.61 14.39
CA VAL A 86 11.57 8.81 13.28
C VAL A 86 11.74 10.24 12.82
N THR A 87 12.14 10.42 11.58
CA THR A 87 12.24 11.74 10.95
C THR A 87 11.30 11.76 9.76
N CYS A 88 10.39 12.74 9.70
CA CYS A 88 9.68 13.04 8.45
C CYS A 88 10.63 13.85 7.56
N VAL A 89 10.92 13.34 6.36
CA VAL A 89 11.94 13.92 5.47
C VAL A 89 11.35 14.69 4.30
N GLY A 90 10.04 14.59 4.04
CA GLY A 90 9.38 15.38 3.02
C GLY A 90 8.03 14.81 2.57
N LYS A 91 7.45 15.51 1.59
CA LYS A 91 6.27 15.09 0.83
C LYS A 91 6.70 14.64 -0.57
N ASP A 92 6.05 13.63 -1.12
CA ASP A 92 6.36 13.08 -2.45
C ASP A 92 5.10 12.42 -3.06
N THR A 93 5.27 11.64 -4.12
CA THR A 93 4.28 10.71 -4.67
C THR A 93 4.78 9.26 -4.58
N ASP A 94 3.89 8.29 -4.41
CA ASP A 94 4.24 6.87 -4.25
C ASP A 94 4.68 6.15 -5.55
N GLY A 95 4.92 6.91 -6.63
CA GLY A 95 5.20 6.38 -7.98
C GLY A 95 3.96 5.90 -8.75
N TYR A 96 2.81 5.72 -8.09
CA TYR A 96 1.51 5.52 -8.73
C TYR A 96 0.71 6.83 -8.83
N GLY A 97 1.11 7.83 -8.06
CA GLY A 97 0.64 9.21 -8.14
C GLY A 97 -0.20 9.64 -6.95
N ASP A 98 -0.39 8.77 -5.96
CA ASP A 98 -0.93 9.21 -4.67
C ASP A 98 0.17 9.97 -3.91
N ALA A 99 -0.24 11.04 -3.23
CA ALA A 99 0.62 11.84 -2.38
C ALA A 99 1.09 11.02 -1.17
N VAL A 100 2.34 11.22 -0.77
CA VAL A 100 2.93 10.56 0.40
C VAL A 100 3.64 11.52 1.33
N LEU A 101 3.65 11.17 2.61
CA LEU A 101 4.70 11.60 3.54
C LEU A 101 5.80 10.54 3.58
N VAL A 102 7.05 11.00 3.52
CA VAL A 102 8.23 10.14 3.56
C VAL A 102 8.87 10.25 4.94
N PHE A 103 9.18 9.11 5.54
CA PHE A 103 9.86 9.01 6.82
C PHE A 103 11.15 8.22 6.68
N THR A 104 12.15 8.61 7.46
CA THR A 104 13.30 7.77 7.81
C THR A 104 13.06 7.23 9.22
N VAL A 105 13.14 5.91 9.39
CA VAL A 105 12.88 5.23 10.66
C VAL A 105 14.06 4.34 11.02
N THR A 106 14.65 4.56 12.18
CA THR A 106 15.75 3.74 12.71
C THR A 106 15.24 2.90 13.87
N ASN A 107 15.53 1.60 13.85
CA ASN A 107 15.16 0.65 14.90
C ASN A 107 16.40 0.02 15.56
N ASN A 108 16.69 0.40 16.80
CA ASN A 108 17.78 -0.16 17.60
C ASN A 108 17.30 -1.05 18.77
N THR A 109 16.04 -1.49 18.76
CA THR A 109 15.45 -2.23 19.90
C THR A 109 15.87 -3.70 19.97
N GLY A 110 16.54 -4.22 18.92
CA GLY A 110 16.98 -5.61 18.83
C GLY A 110 15.88 -6.59 18.39
N VAL A 111 14.68 -6.10 18.07
CA VAL A 111 13.57 -6.88 17.50
C VAL A 111 13.00 -6.19 16.26
N ASP A 112 12.47 -6.97 15.32
CA ASP A 112 11.81 -6.42 14.14
C ASP A 112 10.48 -5.77 14.54
N MET A 113 10.19 -4.62 13.93
CA MET A 113 9.02 -3.81 14.27
C MET A 113 8.23 -3.41 13.03
N MET A 114 7.00 -2.97 13.26
CA MET A 114 6.13 -2.37 12.27
C MET A 114 5.94 -0.90 12.59
N PHE A 115 6.22 -0.04 11.62
CA PHE A 115 5.89 1.39 11.64
C PHE A 115 4.65 1.65 10.80
N GLY A 116 3.75 2.51 11.26
CA GLY A 116 2.50 2.75 10.54
C GLY A 116 1.64 3.89 11.07
N ASP A 117 0.51 4.09 10.39
CA ASP A 117 -0.60 4.85 10.93
C ASP A 117 -1.37 3.99 11.96
N ALA A 118 -1.84 4.62 13.03
CA ALA A 118 -2.63 3.94 14.06
C ALA A 118 -4.14 3.94 13.74
N ASP A 119 -4.61 5.00 13.08
CA ASP A 119 -6.03 5.31 12.95
C ASP A 119 -6.56 5.22 11.51
N SER A 120 -5.70 5.03 10.51
CA SER A 120 -6.01 5.01 9.07
C SER A 120 -6.62 6.30 8.52
N TYR A 121 -6.44 7.40 9.23
CA TYR A 121 -6.69 8.75 8.73
C TYR A 121 -5.69 9.75 9.31
N ALA A 122 -5.57 10.88 8.64
CA ALA A 122 -4.92 12.09 9.14
C ALA A 122 -5.89 13.28 9.03
N TYR A 123 -5.65 14.33 9.81
CA TYR A 123 -6.25 15.64 9.55
C TYR A 123 -5.26 16.45 8.73
N VAL A 124 -5.71 17.01 7.62
CA VAL A 124 -4.95 17.92 6.75
C VAL A 124 -5.77 19.20 6.62
N ASP A 125 -5.21 20.32 7.08
CA ASP A 125 -5.95 21.59 7.20
C ASP A 125 -7.30 21.43 7.94
N GLY A 126 -7.32 20.56 8.96
CA GLY A 126 -8.53 20.22 9.73
C GLY A 126 -9.54 19.31 9.03
N VAL A 127 -9.27 18.85 7.80
CA VAL A 127 -10.11 17.92 7.03
C VAL A 127 -9.57 16.50 7.17
N VAL A 128 -10.46 15.53 7.43
CA VAL A 128 -10.07 14.11 7.49
C VAL A 128 -9.71 13.60 6.10
N ARG A 129 -8.54 12.97 5.98
CA ARG A 129 -8.07 12.26 4.80
C ARG A 129 -7.72 10.83 5.16
N ASP A 130 -8.12 9.88 4.32
CA ASP A 130 -7.76 8.47 4.49
C ASP A 130 -6.28 8.27 4.19
N VAL A 131 -5.59 7.53 5.06
CA VAL A 131 -4.16 7.25 4.89
C VAL A 131 -3.87 5.77 5.04
N ARG A 132 -2.72 5.34 4.50
CA ARG A 132 -2.24 3.98 4.64
C ARG A 132 -0.73 3.95 4.79
N MET A 133 -0.25 3.36 5.88
CA MET A 133 1.14 3.03 6.11
C MET A 133 1.29 1.80 6.99
N ARG A 134 2.03 0.82 6.49
CA ARG A 134 2.46 -0.33 7.29
C ARG A 134 3.80 -0.84 6.75
N GLN A 135 4.88 -0.39 7.37
CA GLN A 135 6.25 -0.63 6.94
C GLN A 135 7.00 -1.48 7.99
N PRO A 136 7.50 -2.66 7.62
CA PRO A 136 8.46 -3.39 8.46
C PRO A 136 9.77 -2.62 8.59
N VAL A 137 10.33 -2.60 9.79
CA VAL A 137 11.62 -2.00 10.12
C VAL A 137 12.42 -3.02 10.93
N ALA A 138 13.43 -3.61 10.29
CA ALA A 138 14.23 -4.67 10.91
C ALA A 138 15.10 -4.13 12.04
N ALA A 139 15.44 -5.01 12.99
CA ALA A 139 16.34 -4.67 14.08
C ALA A 139 17.74 -4.25 13.58
N GLY A 140 18.20 -3.08 14.03
CA GLY A 140 19.49 -2.50 13.67
C GLY A 140 19.52 -1.80 12.30
N GLU A 141 18.37 -1.64 11.64
CA GLU A 141 18.28 -1.02 10.32
C GLU A 141 17.63 0.36 10.36
N GLU A 142 17.97 1.16 9.35
CA GLU A 142 17.26 2.37 8.96
C GLU A 142 16.41 2.04 7.73
N THR A 143 15.14 2.41 7.76
CA THR A 143 14.17 2.13 6.70
C THR A 143 13.47 3.41 6.25
N ARG A 144 13.31 3.56 4.94
CA ARG A 144 12.45 4.59 4.35
C ARG A 144 11.01 4.09 4.34
N ALA A 145 10.11 4.78 5.03
CA ALA A 145 8.69 4.46 5.08
C ALA A 145 7.86 5.53 4.35
N MET A 146 6.80 5.11 3.68
CA MET A 146 5.88 6.01 2.98
C MET A 146 4.47 5.85 3.54
N LEU A 147 3.87 6.97 3.93
CA LEU A 147 2.47 7.06 4.28
C LEU A 147 1.70 7.66 3.12
N THR A 148 0.79 6.87 2.54
CA THR A 148 0.03 7.27 1.36
C THR A 148 -1.29 7.91 1.76
N PHE A 149 -1.61 9.06 1.16
CA PHE A 149 -2.93 9.69 1.21
C PHE A 149 -3.79 9.11 0.08
N VAL A 150 -4.77 8.30 0.45
CA VAL A 150 -5.50 7.45 -0.49
C VAL A 150 -6.42 8.30 -1.38
N GLY A 151 -6.35 8.07 -2.69
CA GLY A 151 -7.26 8.67 -3.67
C GLY A 151 -6.88 10.09 -4.07
N THR A 152 -5.69 10.56 -3.68
CA THR A 152 -5.16 11.85 -4.12
C THR A 152 -4.76 11.81 -5.59
N PHE A 153 -4.40 10.63 -6.12
CA PHE A 153 -4.20 10.43 -7.55
C PHE A 153 -5.46 10.70 -8.40
N ASP A 154 -6.64 10.37 -7.88
CA ASP A 154 -7.91 10.53 -8.60
C ASP A 154 -8.40 11.99 -8.61
N ASP A 155 -7.75 12.87 -7.86
CA ASP A 155 -8.02 14.30 -7.80
C ASP A 155 -7.01 15.06 -8.67
N PRO A 156 -7.39 15.47 -9.90
CA PRO A 156 -6.46 16.11 -10.84
C PRO A 156 -6.03 17.51 -10.40
N ASP A 157 -6.74 18.10 -9.43
CA ASP A 157 -6.42 19.42 -8.89
C ASP A 157 -5.55 19.31 -7.61
N PHE A 158 -5.29 18.09 -7.12
CA PHE A 158 -4.50 17.86 -5.92
C PHE A 158 -3.01 18.11 -6.17
N ASP A 159 -2.42 18.98 -5.38
CA ASP A 159 -1.00 19.33 -5.39
C ASP A 159 -0.37 18.94 -4.05
N VAL A 160 0.57 17.99 -4.09
CA VAL A 160 1.27 17.46 -2.91
C VAL A 160 1.92 18.57 -2.07
N ASN A 161 2.44 19.62 -2.69
CA ASN A 161 3.15 20.69 -1.98
C ASN A 161 2.18 21.73 -1.42
N ASN A 162 1.04 21.94 -2.06
CA ASN A 162 0.09 23.00 -1.72
C ASN A 162 -1.12 22.52 -0.92
N ASP A 163 -1.49 21.24 -0.97
CA ASP A 163 -2.71 20.68 -0.36
C ASP A 163 -2.44 19.73 0.82
N LEU A 164 -1.17 19.37 1.08
CA LEU A 164 -0.76 18.64 2.27
C LEU A 164 -0.11 19.57 3.28
N ASN A 165 -0.88 20.45 3.93
CA ASN A 165 -0.39 21.34 4.98
C ASN A 165 -1.10 21.06 6.31
N ASP A 166 -0.50 21.51 7.42
CA ASP A 166 -1.06 21.42 8.77
C ASP A 166 -1.63 20.02 9.09
N ILE A 167 -0.74 19.02 9.01
CA ILE A 167 -1.09 17.61 9.11
C ILE A 167 -1.00 17.17 10.57
N TYR A 168 -2.08 16.57 11.08
CA TYR A 168 -2.10 15.85 12.36
C TYR A 168 -2.33 14.36 12.11
N LEU A 169 -1.40 13.55 12.57
CA LEU A 169 -1.38 12.11 12.31
C LEU A 169 -0.96 11.35 13.58
N ASN A 170 -1.63 10.22 13.84
CA ASN A 170 -1.24 9.30 14.89
C ASN A 170 -0.36 8.20 14.30
N ILE A 171 0.91 8.18 14.66
CA ILE A 171 1.87 7.16 14.23
C ILE A 171 2.20 6.22 15.37
N TRP A 172 2.54 4.98 15.03
CA TRP A 172 2.98 3.98 16.00
C TRP A 172 4.14 3.13 15.48
N MET A 173 4.88 2.58 16.43
CA MET A 173 5.82 1.50 16.20
C MET A 173 5.55 0.38 17.19
N PHE A 174 5.36 -0.84 16.68
CA PHE A 174 5.01 -2.00 17.49
C PHE A 174 5.64 -3.29 16.98
N GLU A 175 5.85 -4.25 17.88
CA GLU A 175 6.28 -5.60 17.56
C GLU A 175 5.06 -6.42 17.09
N GLU A 176 5.05 -6.89 15.84
CA GLU A 176 3.88 -7.57 15.27
C GLU A 176 3.56 -8.91 15.98
N ALA A 177 4.59 -9.63 16.43
CA ALA A 177 4.43 -10.93 17.06
C ALA A 177 3.73 -10.87 18.43
N THR A 178 3.98 -9.80 19.20
CA THR A 178 3.48 -9.66 20.57
C THR A 178 2.38 -8.61 20.70
N GLY A 179 2.31 -7.66 19.76
CA GLY A 179 1.46 -6.48 19.85
C GLY A 179 1.99 -5.41 20.82
N ASN A 180 3.22 -5.53 21.30
CA ASN A 180 3.84 -4.54 22.17
C ASN A 180 4.07 -3.24 21.39
N VAL A 181 3.52 -2.13 21.90
CA VAL A 181 3.71 -0.79 21.32
C VAL A 181 4.90 -0.12 22.02
N TYR A 182 5.86 0.32 21.24
CA TYR A 182 7.08 0.97 21.71
C TYR A 182 6.99 2.49 21.56
N PHE A 183 6.41 2.92 20.45
CA PHE A 183 6.21 4.32 20.14
C PHE A 183 4.77 4.52 19.71
N ARG A 184 4.15 5.58 20.23
CA ARG A 184 2.87 6.09 19.73
C ARG A 184 2.84 7.58 20.00
N ASP A 185 2.66 8.36 18.94
CA ASP A 185 2.58 9.80 19.08
C ASP A 185 1.60 10.43 18.10
N LEU A 186 0.97 11.51 18.57
CA LEU A 186 0.20 12.41 17.72
C LEU A 186 1.14 13.49 17.23
N VAL A 187 1.56 13.36 15.98
CA VAL A 187 2.54 14.27 15.38
C VAL A 187 1.85 15.38 14.62
N HIS A 188 2.48 16.55 14.64
CA HIS A 188 2.11 17.71 13.84
C HIS A 188 3.21 17.98 12.81
N ILE A 189 2.84 17.93 11.54
CA ILE A 189 3.68 18.31 10.41
C ILE A 189 3.06 19.59 9.85
N PRO A 190 3.68 20.76 10.05
CA PRO A 190 3.05 22.03 9.71
C PRO A 190 2.90 22.24 8.20
#